data_AF-A0A7X6LYQ2-F1
#
_entry.id   AF-A0A7X6LYQ2-F1
#
_cell.length_a   1.000
_cell.length_b   1.000
_cell.length_c   1.000
_cell.angle_alpha   90.00
_cell.angle_beta   90.00
_cell.angle_gamma   90.00
#
_symmetry.space_group_name_H-M   'P 1'
#
loop_
_entity.id
_entity.type
_entity.pdbx_description
1 polymer ?
#
loop_
_entity_poly.entity_id
_entity_poly.type
_entity_poly.pdbx_seq_one_letter_code
_entity_poly.pdbx_strand_id
1 'polypeptide(L)' 'MSATVVPLVPRSGFTVRRSGETWELINSRHYGRGVVLHTWARDSHSEAFEHCYRLNGRSVEELLAAFR' A
#
# COMPACT_ATOMS: atom_id res chain seq x y z
N MET A 1 10.63 34.01 2.52
CA MET A 1 9.61 33.15 1.89
C MET A 1 9.80 31.74 2.44
N SER A 2 8.91 31.25 3.28
CA SER A 2 8.93 29.83 3.69
C SER A 2 8.10 29.05 2.68
N ALA A 3 8.76 28.22 1.87
CA ALA A 3 8.06 27.28 1.02
C ALA A 3 7.37 26.24 1.91
N THR A 4 6.04 26.22 1.94
CA THR A 4 5.28 25.15 2.58
C THR A 4 5.41 23.92 1.70
N VAL A 5 6.29 22.99 2.08
CA VAL A 5 6.33 21.65 1.48
C VAL A 5 5.06 20.95 1.92
N VAL A 6 4.05 20.90 1.05
CA VAL A 6 2.89 20.04 1.24
C VAL A 6 3.35 18.65 0.79
N PRO A 7 3.45 17.66 1.69
CA PRO A 7 3.74 16.30 1.27
C PRO A 7 2.52 15.85 0.45
N LEU A 8 2.71 15.67 -0.86
CA LEU A 8 1.76 15.01 -1.75
C LEU A 8 1.69 13.50 -1.48
N VAL A 9 1.95 13.08 -0.24
CA VAL A 9 1.88 11.67 0.13
C VAL A 9 0.42 11.25 -0.01
N PRO A 10 0.12 10.29 -0.89
CA PRO A 10 -1.25 9.84 -1.09
C PRO A 10 -1.80 9.34 0.24
N ARG A 11 -3.00 9.77 0.63
CA ARG A 11 -3.66 9.30 1.86
C ARG A 11 -4.45 8.00 1.67
N SER A 12 -4.58 7.53 0.43
CA SER A 12 -5.33 6.33 0.06
C SER A 12 -4.99 5.89 -1.36
N GLY A 13 -5.54 4.75 -1.79
CA GLY A 13 -5.40 4.21 -3.14
C GLY A 13 -4.18 3.30 -3.30
N PHE A 14 -3.57 2.91 -2.19
CA PHE A 14 -2.57 1.86 -2.18
C PHE A 14 -3.24 0.50 -2.35
N THR A 15 -2.67 -0.34 -3.21
CA THR A 15 -3.12 -1.70 -3.46
C THR A 15 -1.91 -2.63 -3.53
N VAL A 16 -2.07 -3.84 -3.03
CA VAL A 16 -1.11 -4.93 -3.21
C VAL A 16 -1.57 -5.80 -4.38
N ARG A 17 -0.65 -6.13 -5.29
CA ARG A 17 -0.88 -7.12 -6.34
C ARG A 17 0.17 -8.21 -6.29
N ARG A 18 -0.17 -9.41 -6.76
CA ARG A 18 0.79 -10.48 -6.98
C ARG A 18 1.42 -10.35 -8.37
N SER A 19 2.74 -10.49 -8.46
CA SER A 19 3.53 -10.47 -9.68
C SER A 19 4.51 -11.64 -9.66
N GLY A 20 4.10 -12.78 -10.22
CA GLY A 20 4.87 -14.02 -10.11
C GLY A 20 5.07 -14.46 -8.65
N GLU A 21 6.33 -14.41 -8.22
CA GLU A 21 6.79 -14.81 -6.87
C GLU A 21 7.01 -13.61 -5.94
N THR A 22 6.46 -12.44 -6.26
CA THR A 22 6.49 -11.27 -5.38
C THR A 22 5.11 -10.66 -5.17
N TRP A 23 5.00 -9.92 -4.07
CA TRP A 23 3.92 -8.97 -3.82
C TRP A 23 4.44 -7.57 -4.09
N GLU A 24 3.66 -6.76 -4.80
CA GLU A 24 4.01 -5.39 -5.17
C GLU A 24 2.98 -4.42 -4.58
N LEU A 25 3.46 -3.43 -3.83
CA LEU A 25 2.66 -2.28 -3.41
C LEU A 25 2.71 -1.21 -4.50
N ILE A 26 1.54 -0.80 -4.97
CA ILE A 26 1.38 0.28 -5.94
C ILE A 26 0.38 1.30 -5.39
N ASN A 27 0.46 2.55 -5.86
CA ASN A 27 -0.65 3.50 -5.74
C ASN A 27 -1.17 3.84 -7.14
N SER A 28 -2.09 3.02 -7.64
CA SER A 28 -2.60 3.13 -9.00
C SER A 28 -3.31 4.46 -9.28
N ARG A 29 -3.88 5.07 -8.23
CA ARG A 29 -4.61 6.35 -8.31
C ARG A 29 -3.69 7.54 -8.48
N HIS A 30 -2.50 7.52 -7.88
CA HIS A 30 -1.60 8.68 -7.84
C HIS A 30 -0.36 8.52 -8.73
N TYR A 31 0.28 7.34 -8.73
CA TYR A 31 1.49 7.09 -9.54
C TYR A 31 1.22 6.20 -10.77
N GLY A 32 0.01 5.65 -10.91
CA GLY A 32 -0.33 4.69 -11.95
C GLY A 32 0.10 3.25 -11.60
N ARG A 33 -0.26 2.29 -12.47
CA ARG A 33 -0.04 0.85 -12.23
C ARG A 33 1.39 0.36 -12.51
N GLY A 34 2.23 1.20 -13.11
CA GLY A 34 3.61 0.87 -13.48
C GLY A 34 4.65 1.17 -12.40
N VAL A 35 4.29 1.99 -11.40
CA VAL A 35 5.22 2.40 -10.34
C VAL A 35 5.04 1.49 -9.13
N VAL A 36 6.04 0.64 -8.91
CA VAL A 36 6.14 -0.21 -7.71
C VAL A 36 6.82 0.58 -6.60
N LEU A 37 6.14 0.73 -5.48
CA LEU A 37 6.61 1.47 -4.32
C LEU A 37 7.38 0.57 -3.35
N HIS A 38 6.99 -0.71 -3.28
CA HIS A 38 7.63 -1.71 -2.44
C HIS A 38 7.35 -3.12 -2.98
N THR A 39 8.27 -4.04 -2.69
CA THR A 39 8.19 -5.45 -3.07
C THR A 39 8.44 -6.36 -1.88
N TRP A 40 7.74 -7.48 -1.80
CA TRP A 40 7.97 -8.55 -0.85
C TRP A 40 8.10 -9.89 -1.56
N ALA A 41 8.77 -10.84 -0.94
CA ALA A 41 8.75 -12.24 -1.37
C ALA A 41 7.34 -12.83 -1.23
N ARG A 42 7.06 -13.90 -1.98
CA ARG A 42 5.73 -14.53 -2.05
C ARG A 42 5.17 -14.97 -0.69
N ASP A 43 6.02 -15.49 0.17
CA ASP A 43 5.68 -15.98 1.51
C ASP A 43 5.32 -14.84 2.47
N SER A 44 5.91 -13.66 2.29
CA SER A 44 5.63 -12.43 3.06
C SER A 44 4.31 -11.72 2.69
N HIS A 45 3.27 -12.46 2.32
CA HIS A 45 1.97 -11.88 1.94
C HIS A 45 1.35 -11.05 3.08
N SER A 46 1.35 -11.55 4.32
CA SER A 46 0.75 -10.86 5.46
C SER A 46 1.36 -9.47 5.67
N GLU A 47 2.69 -9.34 5.55
CA GLU A 47 3.39 -8.06 5.69
C GLU A 47 3.02 -7.08 4.58
N ALA A 48 2.92 -7.57 3.33
CA ALA A 48 2.54 -6.74 2.19
C ALA A 48 1.14 -6.14 2.40
N PHE A 49 0.18 -6.98 2.79
CA PHE A 49 -1.19 -6.55 3.05
C PHE A 49 -1.27 -5.62 4.26
N GLU A 50 -0.64 -5.96 5.39
CA GLU A 50 -0.59 -5.10 6.58
C GLU A 50 -0.07 -3.70 6.24
N HIS A 51 1.05 -3.63 5.51
CA HIS A 51 1.63 -2.35 5.10
C HIS A 51 0.63 -1.55 4.24
N CYS A 52 -0.02 -2.20 3.28
CA CYS A 52 -1.03 -1.57 2.45
C CYS A 52 -2.22 -1.03 3.26
N TYR A 53 -2.69 -1.74 4.29
CA TYR A 53 -3.77 -1.26 5.15
C TYR A 53 -3.36 -0.03 5.95
N ARG A 54 -2.18 -0.09 6.58
CA ARG A 54 -1.61 1.03 7.34
C ARG A 54 -1.53 2.30 6.49
N LEU A 55 -1.08 2.18 5.24
CA LEU A 55 -0.99 3.31 4.30
C LEU A 55 -2.34 3.84 3.83
N ASN A 56 -3.40 3.03 3.85
CA ASN A 56 -4.77 3.47 3.61
C ASN A 56 -5.46 4.00 4.89
N GLY A 57 -4.73 4.14 6.00
CA GLY A 57 -5.28 4.59 7.28
C GLY A 57 -6.20 3.57 7.94
N ARG A 58 -6.06 2.28 7.59
CA ARG A 58 -6.84 1.17 8.14
C ARG A 58 -5.99 0.34 9.09
N SER A 59 -6.58 -0.13 10.18
CA SER A 59 -5.91 -1.05 11.12
C SER A 59 -6.09 -2.51 10.69
N VAL A 60 -5.22 -3.40 11.17
CA VAL A 60 -5.32 -4.86 10.90
C VAL A 60 -6.57 -5.43 11.55
N GLU A 61 -7.00 -4.88 12.68
CA GLU A 61 -8.21 -5.28 13.40
C GLU A 61 -9.47 -4.95 12.60
N GLU A 62 -9.52 -3.76 11.97
CA GLU A 62 -10.61 -3.40 11.06
C GLU A 62 -10.71 -4.36 9.87
N LEU A 63 -9.56 -4.89 9.43
CA LEU A 63 -9.51 -5.88 8.37
C LEU A 63 -10.05 -7.24 8.82
N LEU A 64 -9.57 -7.76 9.96
CA LEU A 64 -10.02 -9.03 10.51
C LEU A 64 -11.52 -9.02 10.79
N ALA A 65 -12.07 -7.86 11.18
CA ALA A 65 -13.49 -7.65 11.33
C ALA A 65 -14.26 -7.69 9.99
N ALA A 66 -13.67 -7.21 8.89
CA ALA A 66 -14.30 -7.22 7.57
C ALA A 66 -14.31 -8.60 6.88
N PHE A 67 -13.49 -9.55 7.35
CA PHE A 67 -13.44 -10.93 6.86
C PHE A 67 -14.20 -11.95 7.73
N ARG A 68 -14.90 -11.48 8.78
CA ARG A 68 -15.82 -12.29 9.60
C ARG A 68 -17.24 -12.18 9.07
#